data_AF-A0A915NSW2-F1
#
_entry.id   AF-A0A915NSW2-F1
#
_cell.length_a   1.000
_cell.length_b   1.000
_cell.length_c   1.000
_cell.angle_alpha   90.00
_cell.angle_beta   90.00
_cell.angle_gamma   90.00
#
_symmetry.space_group_name_H-M   'P 1'
#
loop_
_entity.id
_entity.type
_entity.pdbx_description
1 polymer ?
#
loop_
_entity_poly.entity_id
_entity_poly.type
_entity_poly.pdbx_seq_one_letter_code
_entity_poly.pdbx_strand_id
1 'polypeptide(L)'
;MASIPPPQIVTYPSNCFNSGPTQTIYFSIHNTGSRMIIYRITTNSQVIFITPTTGNIKRNEEIIIQVSKIGAAKTSETVTIEW
;
A
#
# COMPACT_ATOMS: atom_id res chain seq x y z
N MET A 1 8.66 -32.63 -7.37
CA MET A 1 8.74 -31.16 -7.58
C MET A 1 7.94 -30.50 -6.49
N ALA A 2 8.54 -29.60 -5.70
CA ALA A 2 7.82 -28.88 -4.66
C ALA A 2 6.97 -27.75 -5.29
N SER A 3 5.73 -27.58 -4.80
CA SER A 3 4.86 -26.47 -5.20
C SER A 3 5.49 -25.13 -4.78
N ILE A 4 5.42 -24.13 -5.65
CA ILE A 4 5.88 -22.77 -5.33
C ILE A 4 4.71 -22.06 -4.63
N PRO A 5 4.85 -21.64 -3.36
CA PRO A 5 3.78 -20.95 -2.67
C PRO A 5 3.44 -19.62 -3.35
N PRO A 6 2.17 -19.16 -3.26
CA PRO A 6 1.73 -17.91 -3.85
C PRO A 6 2.57 -16.70 -3.37
N PRO A 7 2.66 -15.62 -4.17
CA PRO A 7 3.22 -14.36 -3.71
C PRO A 7 2.39 -13.84 -2.52
N GLN A 8 3.06 -13.45 -1.45
CA GLN A 8 2.40 -12.99 -0.23
C GLN A 8 3.00 -11.65 0.21
N ILE A 9 2.13 -10.68 0.44
CA ILE A 9 2.50 -9.44 1.13
C ILE A 9 1.72 -9.31 2.43
N VAL A 10 2.31 -8.59 3.38
CA VAL A 10 1.66 -8.16 4.62
C VAL A 10 1.78 -6.64 4.69
N THR A 11 0.70 -5.97 5.13
CA THR A 11 0.67 -4.52 5.29
C THR A 11 0.50 -4.13 6.75
N TYR A 12 1.23 -3.12 7.22
CA TYR A 12 1.09 -2.58 8.57
C TYR A 12 1.64 -1.16 8.68
N PRO A 13 1.18 -0.31 9.61
CA PRO A 13 -0.04 -0.48 10.40
C PRO A 13 -1.31 -0.14 9.60
N SER A 14 -2.46 -0.62 10.07
CA SER A 14 -3.78 -0.25 9.52
C SER A 14 -4.20 1.12 10.04
N ASN A 15 -3.68 2.19 9.43
CA ASN A 15 -3.96 3.56 9.85
C ASN A 15 -5.17 4.13 9.13
N CYS A 16 -5.98 4.89 9.87
CA CYS A 16 -7.08 5.69 9.33
C CYS A 16 -6.68 7.16 9.28
N PHE A 17 -7.23 7.88 8.31
CA PHE A 17 -7.22 9.34 8.35
C PHE A 17 -8.18 9.86 9.42
N ASN A 18 -7.75 10.87 10.17
CA ASN A 18 -8.59 11.59 11.10
C ASN A 18 -9.40 12.69 10.38
N SER A 19 -10.39 13.27 11.07
CA SER A 19 -11.01 14.50 10.61
C SER A 19 -9.99 15.65 10.58
N GLY A 20 -10.08 16.52 9.57
CA GLY A 20 -9.14 17.64 9.38
C GLY A 20 -8.73 17.83 7.92
N PRO A 21 -7.90 18.85 7.64
CA PRO A 21 -7.58 19.28 6.28
C PRO A 21 -6.63 18.30 5.59
N THR A 22 -5.33 18.54 5.67
CA THR A 22 -4.31 17.69 5.04
C THR A 22 -3.68 16.77 6.07
N GLN A 23 -3.59 15.49 5.75
CA GLN A 23 -2.92 14.51 6.60
C GLN A 23 -2.09 13.57 5.74
N THR A 24 -0.98 13.12 6.30
CA THR A 24 -0.12 12.11 5.70
C THR A 24 0.03 10.97 6.69
N ILE A 25 -0.26 9.76 6.23
CA ILE A 25 -0.01 8.52 6.95
C ILE A 25 0.99 7.68 6.17
N TYR A 26 1.61 6.73 6.87
CA TYR A 26 2.55 5.80 6.30
C TYR A 26 2.11 4.39 6.65
N PHE A 27 2.24 3.48 5.69
CA PHE A 27 2.15 2.05 5.94
C PHE A 27 3.26 1.34 5.19
N SER A 28 3.68 0.22 5.73
CA SER A 28 4.68 -0.67 5.17
C SER A 28 4.02 -1.79 4.37
N ILE A 29 4.69 -2.21 3.30
CA ILE A 29 4.42 -3.46 2.60
C ILE A 29 5.64 -4.37 2.77
N HIS A 30 5.45 -5.54 3.37
CA HIS A 30 6.49 -6.56 3.55
C HIS A 30 6.20 -7.76 2.65
N ASN A 31 7.16 -8.13 1.81
CA ASN A 31 7.09 -9.34 1.00
C ASN A 31 7.54 -10.56 1.82
N THR A 32 6.57 -11.28 2.37
CA THR A 32 6.79 -12.54 3.10
C THR A 32 6.84 -13.76 2.18
N GLY A 33 6.57 -13.56 0.88
CA GLY A 33 6.67 -14.58 -0.15
C GLY A 33 8.11 -15.03 -0.45
N SER A 34 8.22 -16.06 -1.28
CA SER A 34 9.52 -16.65 -1.64
C SER A 34 10.21 -15.99 -2.84
N ARG A 35 9.52 -15.07 -3.53
CA ARG A 35 9.96 -14.44 -4.79
C ARG A 35 9.78 -12.93 -4.75
N MET A 36 10.51 -12.21 -5.61
CA MET A 36 10.27 -10.79 -5.83
C MET A 36 8.86 -10.58 -6.40
N ILE A 37 8.23 -9.49 -5.96
CA ILE A 37 6.89 -9.08 -6.36
C ILE A 37 6.98 -7.72 -7.04
N ILE A 38 6.19 -7.51 -8.09
CA ILE A 38 5.99 -6.19 -8.70
C ILE A 38 4.60 -5.73 -8.28
N TYR A 39 4.49 -4.54 -7.72
CA TYR A 39 3.22 -4.03 -7.21
C TYR A 39 2.77 -2.78 -7.96
N ARG A 40 1.45 -2.57 -7.94
CA ARG A 40 0.80 -1.33 -8.34
C ARG A 40 -0.21 -0.93 -7.28
N ILE A 41 -0.21 0.34 -6.90
CA ILE A 41 -1.15 0.94 -5.97
C ILE A 41 -2.03 1.92 -6.72
N THR A 42 -3.34 1.77 -6.58
CA THR A 42 -4.34 2.66 -7.16
C THR A 42 -5.29 3.17 -6.08
N THR A 43 -5.95 4.30 -6.37
CA THR A 43 -7.04 4.81 -5.54
C THR A 43 -8.18 5.31 -6.42
N ASN A 44 -9.40 5.19 -5.92
CA ASN A 44 -10.60 5.77 -6.55
C ASN A 44 -10.87 7.22 -6.09
N SER A 45 -10.01 7.77 -5.23
CA SER A 45 -10.16 9.12 -4.66
C SER A 45 -9.38 10.16 -5.46
N GLN A 46 -9.97 11.35 -5.63
CA GLN A 46 -9.30 12.51 -6.22
C GLN A 46 -8.54 13.34 -5.16
N VAL A 47 -8.75 13.05 -3.88
CA VAL A 47 -8.13 13.79 -2.77
C VAL A 47 -7.02 13.01 -2.09
N ILE A 48 -6.83 11.73 -2.44
CA ILE A 48 -5.76 10.88 -1.92
C ILE A 48 -4.60 10.83 -2.93
N PHE A 49 -3.38 11.01 -2.42
CA PHE A 49 -2.13 10.95 -3.15
C PHE A 49 -1.23 9.89 -2.53
N ILE A 50 -0.63 9.03 -3.36
CA ILE A 50 0.15 7.87 -2.92
C ILE A 50 1.54 7.95 -3.53
N THR A 51 2.58 7.66 -2.75
CA THR A 51 3.95 7.56 -3.26
C THR A 51 4.75 6.52 -2.48
N PRO A 52 5.45 5.59 -3.15
CA PRO A 52 5.40 5.28 -4.59
C PRO A 52 4.10 4.55 -5.00
N THR A 53 3.63 4.72 -6.23
CA THR A 53 2.45 4.01 -6.78
C THR A 53 2.80 2.69 -7.46
N THR A 54 4.07 2.45 -7.78
CA THR A 54 4.54 1.22 -8.42
C THR A 54 5.95 0.92 -7.96
N GLY A 55 6.32 -0.36 -7.95
CA GLY A 55 7.69 -0.76 -7.63
C GLY A 55 7.85 -2.27 -7.59
N ASN A 56 8.98 -2.71 -7.03
CA ASN A 56 9.23 -4.11 -6.74
C ASN A 56 9.69 -4.27 -5.29
N ILE A 57 9.39 -5.43 -4.70
CA ILE A 57 9.78 -5.78 -3.34
C ILE A 57 10.42 -7.17 -3.40
N LYS A 58 11.71 -7.27 -3.06
CA LYS A 58 12.44 -8.54 -3.01
C LYS A 58 11.93 -9.39 -1.86
N ARG A 59 12.33 -10.67 -1.87
CA ARG A 59 12.02 -11.59 -0.77
C ARG A 59 12.50 -10.99 0.55
N ASN A 60 11.60 -10.96 1.54
CA ASN A 60 11.86 -10.45 2.89
C ASN A 60 12.26 -8.97 2.94
N GLU A 61 11.94 -8.21 1.89
CA GLU A 61 12.11 -6.76 1.87
C GLU A 61 10.82 -6.06 2.30
N GLU A 62 10.99 -4.92 2.97
CA GLU A 62 9.92 -4.03 3.40
C GLU A 62 10.11 -2.67 2.73
N ILE A 63 9.01 -2.08 2.27
CA ILE A 63 9.00 -0.72 1.75
C ILE A 63 7.94 0.13 2.46
N ILE A 64 8.19 1.43 2.55
CA ILE A 64 7.26 2.40 3.15
C ILE A 64 6.49 3.09 2.03
N ILE A 65 5.16 3.11 2.16
CA ILE A 65 4.24 3.83 1.30
C ILE A 65 3.71 5.05 2.05
N GLN A 66 3.85 6.22 1.44
CA GLN A 66 3.22 7.44 1.89
C GLN A 66 1.83 7.56 1.27
N VAL A 67 0.82 7.84 2.10
CA VAL A 67 -0.53 8.18 1.66
C VAL A 67 -0.91 9.51 2.28
N SER A 68 -1.17 10.49 1.42
CA SER A 68 -1.59 11.83 1.83
C SER A 68 -3.02 12.07 1.36
N LYS A 69 -3.81 12.81 2.15
CA LYS A 69 -5.10 13.35 1.71
C LYS A 69 -5.10 14.87 1.76
N ILE A 70 -5.84 15.51 0.86
CA ILE A 70 -6.12 16.95 0.88
C ILE A 70 -7.62 17.16 1.06
N GLY A 71 -8.03 17.65 2.23
CA GLY A 71 -9.45 17.86 2.55
C GLY A 71 -10.11 16.61 3.16
N ALA A 72 -11.43 16.51 3.05
CA ALA A 72 -12.18 15.41 3.63
C ALA A 72 -12.18 14.19 2.71
N ALA A 73 -11.62 13.07 3.18
CA ALA A 73 -11.76 11.77 2.52
C ALA A 73 -13.13 11.16 2.85
N LYS A 74 -13.78 10.56 1.86
CA LYS A 74 -15.04 9.81 2.06
C LYS A 74 -14.75 8.39 2.53
N THR A 75 -15.71 7.79 3.24
CA THR A 75 -15.61 6.39 3.70
C THR A 75 -15.66 5.36 2.57
N SER A 76 -16.11 5.76 1.36
CA SER A 76 -16.11 4.92 0.16
C SER A 76 -14.81 4.96 -0.63
N GLU A 77 -13.82 5.74 -0.18
CA GLU A 77 -12.52 5.82 -0.83
C GLU A 77 -11.67 4.62 -0.44
N THR A 78 -11.02 4.03 -1.44
CA THR A 78 -10.21 2.83 -1.29
C THR A 78 -8.82 3.05 -1.87
N VAL A 79 -7.85 2.38 -1.26
CA VAL A 79 -6.51 2.18 -1.79
C VAL A 79 -6.37 0.69 -2.07
N THR A 80 -6.05 0.35 -3.31
CA THR A 80 -5.92 -1.04 -3.76
C THR A 80 -4.48 -1.31 -4.14
N ILE A 81 -3.94 -2.43 -3.66
CA ILE A 81 -2.60 -2.92 -3.99
C ILE A 81 -2.76 -4.21 -4.79
N GLU A 82 -2.16 -4.27 -5.96
CA GLU A 82 -2.19 -5.42 -6.88
C GLU A 82 -0.76 -5.95 -7.06
N TRP A 83 -0.58 -7.27 -7.07
CA TRP A 83 0.72 -7.93 -7.15
C TRP A 83 0.69 -9.40 -7.58
#